data_AF-A0AA42H0X0-F1
#
_entry.id   AF-A0AA42H0X0-F1
#
_cell.length_a   1.000
_cell.length_b   1.000
_cell.length_c   1.000
_cell.angle_alpha   90.00
_cell.angle_beta   90.00
_cell.angle_gamma   90.00
#
_symmetry.space_group_name_H-M   'P 1'
#
loop_
_entity.id
_entity.type
_entity.pdbx_description
1 polymer ?
#
loop_
_entity_poly.entity_id
_entity_poly.type
_entity_poly.pdbx_seq_one_letter_code
_entity_poly.pdbx_strand_id
1 'polypeptide(L)'
;MTDPMFELIKAYRAGRDAFNDIPVHLIPTVEDENRAVEETYGPYMEAILRNGENTPKTTSIAGVREAIRLALEEDTVIDCMSENALRSALRYLETVNVHPTELSV
;
A
#
# COMPACT_ATOMS: atom_id res chain seq x y z
N MET A 1 -9.56 8.87 -14.76
CA MET A 1 -8.96 7.52 -14.76
C MET A 1 -8.38 7.30 -13.37
N THR A 2 -8.68 6.18 -12.74
CA THR A 2 -8.31 5.92 -11.33
C THR A 2 -6.87 5.43 -11.23
N ASP A 3 -6.16 5.80 -10.17
CA ASP A 3 -4.77 5.42 -9.94
C ASP A 3 -4.68 3.92 -9.55
N PRO A 4 -4.03 3.06 -10.36
CA PRO A 4 -4.02 1.62 -10.11
C PRO A 4 -3.37 1.23 -8.78
N MET A 5 -2.22 1.81 -8.44
CA MET A 5 -1.55 1.52 -7.17
C MET A 5 -2.41 2.00 -6.00
N PHE A 6 -3.00 3.20 -6.10
CA PHE A 6 -3.85 3.73 -5.05
C PHE A 6 -5.06 2.83 -4.74
N GLU A 7 -5.78 2.39 -5.75
CA GLU A 7 -6.93 1.49 -5.55
C GLU A 7 -6.51 0.14 -4.98
N LEU A 8 -5.33 -0.35 -5.36
CA LEU A 8 -4.79 -1.58 -4.82
C LEU A 8 -4.43 -1.46 -3.34
N ILE A 9 -3.79 -0.35 -2.92
CA ILE A 9 -3.49 -0.07 -1.52
C ILE A 9 -4.78 0.01 -0.68
N LYS A 10 -5.83 0.64 -1.22
CA LYS A 10 -7.14 0.69 -0.56
C LYS A 10 -7.74 -0.70 -0.39
N ALA A 11 -7.71 -1.52 -1.43
CA ALA A 11 -8.21 -2.90 -1.37
C ALA A 11 -7.42 -3.74 -0.37
N TYR A 12 -6.09 -3.61 -0.37
CA TYR A 12 -5.21 -4.27 0.58
C TYR A 12 -5.54 -3.89 2.03
N ARG A 13 -5.67 -2.58 2.35
CA ARG A 13 -6.04 -2.13 3.70
C ARG A 13 -7.42 -2.63 4.11
N ALA A 14 -8.42 -2.54 3.22
CA ALA A 14 -9.76 -3.07 3.50
C ALA A 14 -9.75 -4.58 3.76
N GLY A 15 -8.93 -5.35 3.01
CA GLY A 15 -8.72 -6.77 3.26
C GLY A 15 -8.03 -7.04 4.60
N ARG A 16 -7.03 -6.23 4.98
CA ARG A 16 -6.35 -6.37 6.27
C ARG A 16 -7.30 -6.11 7.43
N ASP A 17 -8.14 -5.09 7.31
CA ASP A 17 -9.18 -4.80 8.31
C ASP A 17 -10.15 -5.99 8.41
N ALA A 18 -10.61 -6.52 7.27
CA ALA A 18 -11.47 -7.69 7.23
C ALA A 18 -10.83 -8.94 7.87
N PHE A 19 -9.53 -9.16 7.67
CA PHE A 19 -8.79 -10.25 8.34
C PHE A 19 -8.70 -10.03 9.85
N ASN A 20 -8.37 -8.81 10.28
CA ASN A 20 -8.23 -8.46 11.70
C ASN A 20 -9.56 -8.56 12.46
N ASP A 21 -10.69 -8.38 11.76
CA ASP A 21 -12.03 -8.53 12.32
C ASP A 21 -12.44 -10.01 12.51
N ILE A 22 -11.70 -10.97 11.95
CA ILE A 22 -11.97 -12.40 12.14
C ILE A 22 -11.64 -12.79 13.59
N PRO A 23 -12.60 -13.31 14.38
CA PRO A 23 -12.32 -13.80 15.72
C PRO A 23 -11.24 -14.89 15.70
N VAL A 24 -10.18 -14.74 16.50
CA VAL A 24 -9.01 -15.65 16.52
C VAL A 24 -9.39 -17.13 16.70
N HIS A 25 -10.47 -17.42 17.43
CA HIS A 25 -10.93 -18.81 17.63
C HIS A 25 -11.51 -19.47 16.36
N LEU A 26 -11.79 -18.70 15.30
CA LEU A 26 -12.23 -19.18 13.99
C LEU A 26 -11.06 -19.44 13.02
N ILE A 27 -9.83 -19.07 13.37
CA ILE A 27 -8.59 -19.37 12.64
C ILE A 27 -7.62 -20.17 13.53
N PRO A 28 -8.01 -21.36 14.01
CA PRO A 28 -7.24 -22.11 15.01
C PRO A 28 -5.97 -22.76 14.46
N THR A 29 -5.82 -22.82 13.13
CA THR A 29 -4.69 -23.47 12.45
C THR A 29 -4.05 -22.54 11.42
N VAL A 30 -2.81 -22.86 11.05
CA VAL A 30 -2.09 -22.18 9.96
C VAL A 30 -2.81 -22.33 8.62
N GLU A 31 -3.50 -23.45 8.38
CA GLU A 31 -4.27 -23.65 7.16
C GLU A 31 -5.50 -22.73 7.10
N ASP A 32 -6.18 -22.56 8.24
CA ASP A 32 -7.29 -21.61 8.36
C ASP A 32 -6.83 -20.16 8.21
N GLU A 33 -5.68 -19.81 8.80
CA GLU A 33 -5.05 -18.50 8.64
C GLU A 33 -4.69 -18.24 7.16
N ASN A 34 -4.01 -19.17 6.50
CA ASN A 34 -3.65 -19.03 5.08
C ASN A 34 -4.89 -18.83 4.20
N ARG A 35 -5.96 -19.57 4.44
CA ARG A 35 -7.23 -19.40 3.73
C ARG A 35 -7.85 -18.03 4.03
N ALA A 36 -7.85 -17.59 5.28
CA ALA A 36 -8.34 -16.28 5.66
C ALA A 36 -7.52 -15.16 4.97
N VAL A 37 -6.21 -15.30 4.86
CA VAL A 37 -5.35 -14.37 4.10
C VAL A 37 -5.72 -14.36 2.62
N GLU A 38 -5.84 -15.52 1.98
CA GLU A 38 -6.22 -15.67 0.57
C GLU A 38 -7.59 -15.03 0.27
N GLU A 39 -8.54 -15.18 1.17
CA GLU A 39 -9.91 -14.63 1.04
C GLU A 39 -9.99 -13.13 1.34
N THR A 40 -8.97 -12.53 1.98
CA THR A 40 -8.98 -11.14 2.44
C THR A 40 -7.96 -10.27 1.71
N TYR A 41 -6.74 -10.15 2.24
CA TYR A 41 -5.74 -9.20 1.74
C TYR A 41 -4.66 -9.83 0.86
N GLY A 42 -4.51 -11.15 0.88
CA GLY A 42 -3.44 -11.90 0.20
C GLY A 42 -3.29 -11.52 -1.28
N PRO A 43 -4.36 -11.59 -2.10
CA PRO A 43 -4.27 -11.26 -3.52
C PRO A 43 -3.81 -9.82 -3.79
N TYR A 44 -4.18 -8.87 -2.93
CA TYR A 44 -3.77 -7.47 -3.07
C TYR A 44 -2.32 -7.26 -2.64
N MET A 45 -1.90 -7.93 -1.56
CA MET A 45 -0.50 -7.96 -1.12
C MET A 45 0.41 -8.53 -2.21
N GLU A 46 0.05 -9.67 -2.78
CA GLU A 46 0.80 -10.29 -3.88
C GLU A 46 0.92 -9.36 -5.09
N ALA A 47 -0.14 -8.64 -5.43
CA ALA A 47 -0.12 -7.68 -6.53
C ALA A 47 0.81 -6.48 -6.24
N ILE A 48 0.86 -5.99 -5.00
CA ILE A 48 1.80 -4.93 -4.58
C ILE A 48 3.25 -5.41 -4.66
N LEU A 49 3.51 -6.66 -4.27
CA LEU A 49 4.86 -7.26 -4.26
C LEU A 49 5.43 -7.53 -5.66
N ARG A 50 4.63 -7.42 -6.72
CA ARG A 50 5.13 -7.60 -8.10
C ARG A 50 6.18 -6.54 -8.43
N ASN A 51 7.29 -6.97 -9.02
CA ASN A 51 8.40 -6.10 -9.42
C ASN A 51 8.49 -5.99 -10.95
N GLY A 52 9.17 -4.93 -11.43
CA GLY A 52 9.41 -4.68 -12.85
C GLY A 52 8.15 -4.22 -13.60
N GLU A 53 7.93 -4.75 -14.80
CA GLU A 53 6.79 -4.35 -15.65
C GLU A 53 5.41 -4.68 -15.06
N ASN A 54 5.37 -5.60 -14.09
CA ASN A 54 4.15 -6.03 -13.42
C ASN A 54 3.81 -5.20 -12.17
N THR A 55 4.67 -4.26 -11.78
CA THR A 55 4.39 -3.35 -10.66
C THR A 55 3.24 -2.42 -11.04
N PRO A 56 2.17 -2.36 -10.22
CA PRO A 56 1.07 -1.42 -10.45
C PRO A 56 1.59 0.02 -10.55
N LYS A 57 1.13 0.75 -11.56
CA LYS A 57 1.57 2.13 -11.78
C LYS A 57 0.88 3.07 -10.81
N THR A 58 1.65 3.98 -10.23
CA THR A 58 1.14 5.18 -9.58
C THR A 58 1.02 6.29 -10.61
N THR A 59 -0.17 6.87 -10.79
CA THR A 59 -0.48 7.83 -11.87
C THR A 59 -1.09 9.14 -11.37
N SER A 60 -1.14 9.33 -10.05
CA SER A 60 -1.69 10.51 -9.41
C SER A 60 -0.90 10.88 -8.15
N ILE A 61 -0.96 12.15 -7.76
CA ILE A 61 -0.40 12.61 -6.48
C ILE A 61 -1.02 11.89 -5.29
N ALA A 62 -2.33 11.63 -5.34
CA ALA A 62 -3.00 10.85 -4.30
C ALA A 62 -2.37 9.47 -4.16
N GLY A 63 -2.13 8.77 -5.27
CA GLY A 63 -1.44 7.49 -5.25
C GLY A 63 0.02 7.58 -4.78
N VAL A 64 0.74 8.65 -5.11
CA VAL A 64 2.12 8.85 -4.59
C VAL A 64 2.11 8.97 -3.06
N ARG A 65 1.23 9.81 -2.51
CA ARG A 65 1.11 9.96 -1.04
C ARG A 65 0.80 8.62 -0.39
N GLU A 66 -0.08 7.83 -0.98
CA GLU A 66 -0.55 6.58 -0.39
C GLU A 66 0.47 5.46 -0.50
N ALA A 67 1.24 5.39 -1.59
CA ALA A 67 2.37 4.47 -1.70
C ALA A 67 3.45 4.77 -0.66
N ILE A 68 3.78 6.06 -0.46
CA ILE A 68 4.73 6.45 0.59
C ILE A 68 4.18 6.11 1.98
N ARG A 69 2.89 6.40 2.22
CA ARG A 69 2.25 6.08 3.50
C ARG A 69 2.27 4.59 3.80
N LEU A 70 1.93 3.75 2.81
CA LEU A 70 2.01 2.29 2.94
C LEU A 70 3.43 1.85 3.33
N ALA A 71 4.47 2.33 2.63
CA ALA A 71 5.85 1.93 2.93
C ALA A 71 6.28 2.29 4.37
N LEU A 72 5.82 3.43 4.88
CA LEU A 72 6.07 3.87 6.26
C LEU A 72 5.24 3.10 7.29
N GLU A 73 4.02 2.68 6.94
CA GLU A 73 3.11 1.91 7.82
C GLU A 73 3.55 0.45 7.98
N GLU A 74 4.05 -0.18 6.90
CA GLU A 74 4.53 -1.56 6.95
C GLU A 74 5.88 -1.71 7.69
N ASP A 75 6.51 -0.59 8.09
CA ASP A 75 7.80 -0.57 8.79
C ASP A 75 8.92 -1.36 8.07
N THR A 76 8.85 -1.36 6.73
CA THR A 76 9.77 -2.13 5.86
C THR A 76 11.00 -1.36 5.43
N VAL A 77 11.06 -0.06 5.74
CA VAL A 77 12.18 0.81 5.38
C VAL A 77 13.30 0.65 6.42
N ILE A 78 14.29 -0.18 6.10
CA ILE A 78 15.41 -0.48 7.01
C ILE A 78 16.35 0.74 7.19
N ASP A 79 16.50 1.56 6.14
CA ASP A 79 17.46 2.67 6.14
C ASP A 79 16.82 3.98 6.64
N CYS A 80 17.35 4.50 7.75
CA CYS A 80 16.85 5.73 8.37
C CYS A 80 16.99 6.98 7.48
N MET A 81 17.98 7.03 6.56
CA MET A 81 18.09 8.16 5.64
C MET A 81 16.94 8.15 4.63
N SER A 82 16.64 6.98 4.06
CA SER A 82 15.54 6.77 3.12
C SER A 82 14.20 7.05 3.78
N GLU A 83 13.98 6.55 5.00
CA GLU A 83 12.76 6.82 5.76
C GLU A 83 12.57 8.32 6.01
N ASN A 84 13.62 9.01 6.47
CA ASN A 84 13.57 10.46 6.69
C ASN A 84 13.28 11.24 5.40
N ALA A 85 13.86 10.83 4.27
CA ALA A 85 13.60 11.44 2.96
C ALA A 85 12.13 11.24 2.54
N LEU A 86 11.59 10.04 2.69
CA LEU A 86 10.19 9.72 2.37
C LEU A 86 9.21 10.47 3.28
N ARG A 87 9.47 10.57 4.59
CA ARG A 87 8.67 11.37 5.52
C ARG A 87 8.66 12.85 5.15
N SER A 88 9.81 13.40 4.75
CA SER A 88 9.92 14.78 4.28
C SER A 88 9.12 15.00 2.99
N ALA A 89 9.27 14.12 2.00
CA ALA A 89 8.53 14.17 0.75
C ALA A 89 7.01 14.06 0.96
N LEU A 90 6.56 13.12 1.79
CA LEU A 90 5.15 12.96 2.15
C LEU A 90 4.59 14.24 2.77
N ARG A 91 5.30 14.84 3.73
CA ARG A 91 4.88 16.09 4.37
C ARG A 91 4.68 17.21 3.35
N TYR A 92 5.60 17.36 2.40
CA TYR A 92 5.42 18.34 1.33
C TYR A 92 4.20 18.01 0.47
N LEU A 93 4.08 16.77 0.01
CA LEU A 93 2.98 16.34 -0.85
C LEU A 93 1.62 16.55 -0.19
N GLU A 94 1.50 16.41 1.13
CA GLU A 94 0.28 16.67 1.89
C GLU A 94 -0.12 18.17 1.90
N THR A 95 0.82 19.08 1.62
CA THR A 95 0.55 20.53 1.55
C THR A 95 0.19 21.02 0.14
N VAL A 96 0.56 20.28 -0.91
CA VAL A 96 0.42 20.75 -2.29
C VAL A 96 -0.67 20.01 -3.04
N ASN A 97 -1.55 20.72 -3.74
CA ASN A 97 -2.41 20.11 -4.74
C ASN A 97 -1.71 20.25 -6.10
N VAL A 98 -0.86 19.28 -6.45
CA VAL A 98 -0.06 19.36 -7.68
C VAL A 98 -0.95 19.06 -8.89
N HIS A 99 -0.96 19.96 -9.86
CA HIS A 99 -1.63 19.73 -11.14
C HIS A 99 -0.73 18.89 -12.07
N PRO A 100 -1.30 18.02 -12.94
CA PRO A 100 -0.57 17.01 -13.72
C PRO A 100 0.58 17.54 -14.61
N THR A 101 0.58 18.83 -14.94
CA THR A 101 1.56 19.47 -15.83
C THR A 101 2.94 19.70 -15.20
N GLU A 102 3.10 19.54 -13.89
CA GLU A 102 4.35 19.89 -13.17
C GLU A 102 5.28 18.70 -12.88
N LEU A 103 4.91 17.47 -13.25
CA LEU A 103 5.68 16.25 -12.97
C LEU A 103 6.38 15.65 -14.20
N SER A 104 6.44 16.39 -15.30
CA SER A 104 7.15 15.96 -16.50
C SER A 104 8.66 16.20 -16.28
N VAL A 105 9.36 15.17 -15.81
CA VAL A 105 10.81 15.05 -15.95
C VAL A 105 11.11 13.82 -16.78
#